data_AF-A0A3C1T645-F1
#
_entry.id   AF-A0A3C1T645-F1
#
_cell.length_a   1.000
_cell.length_b   1.000
_cell.length_c   1.000
_cell.angle_alpha   90.00
_cell.angle_beta   90.00
_cell.angle_gamma   90.00
#
_symmetry.space_group_name_H-M   'P 1'
#
loop_
_entity.id
_entity.type
_entity.pdbx_description
1 polymer ?
#
loop_
_entity_poly.entity_id
_entity_poly.type
_entity_poly.pdbx_seq_one_letter_code
_entity_poly.pdbx_strand_id
1 'polypeptide(L)'
;AISTEGFNGFWWKVNYNGKTGYIVSSYVLPLPVPKAGTKTLKEYFAQVSAAIGNPLVIKNSDAALNETGESTLTKQLYKNGLEWQRWEGYESASELHLLPDFTIEQCYLLVRLIGQYPEVITEKDAFPSRNTTIKNPTGNKTIEVQREVYDGKSGPINKIKIISEQGAITEFEIYMLQTQAVIFWSSGV
;
A
#
# COMPACT_ATOMS: atom_id res chain seq x y z
N ALA A 1 2.23 -30.49 -3.26
CA ALA A 1 3.37 -29.54 -3.15
C ALA A 1 3.05 -28.54 -2.04
N ILE A 2 4.03 -28.18 -1.21
CA ILE A 2 3.86 -27.13 -0.18
C ILE A 2 4.21 -25.79 -0.82
N SER A 3 3.30 -24.82 -0.77
CA SER A 3 3.56 -23.41 -1.11
C SER A 3 3.69 -22.58 0.17
N THR A 4 4.52 -21.54 0.14
CA THR A 4 4.71 -20.62 1.28
C THR A 4 4.29 -19.21 0.87
N GLU A 5 3.65 -18.47 1.77
CA GLU A 5 3.08 -17.14 1.52
C GLU A 5 4.09 -15.99 1.65
N GLY A 6 5.31 -16.25 2.14
CA GLY A 6 6.38 -15.25 2.27
C GLY A 6 6.26 -14.29 3.46
N PHE A 7 5.13 -14.30 4.18
CA PHE A 7 4.94 -13.53 5.42
C PHE A 7 5.84 -14.06 6.55
N ASN A 8 6.73 -13.21 7.04
CA ASN A 8 7.60 -13.51 8.17
C ASN A 8 7.13 -12.76 9.42
N GLY A 9 7.47 -13.26 10.61
CA GLY A 9 7.11 -12.60 11.87
C GLY A 9 7.33 -13.50 13.07
N PHE A 10 6.95 -13.00 14.25
CA PHE A 10 7.02 -13.78 15.49
C PHE A 10 5.75 -14.59 15.66
N TRP A 11 5.86 -15.76 16.30
CA TRP A 11 4.69 -16.52 16.73
C TRP A 11 4.05 -15.85 17.95
N TRP A 12 2.80 -15.43 17.80
CA TRP A 12 2.00 -14.85 18.88
C TRP A 12 0.96 -15.85 19.35
N LYS A 13 0.84 -16.01 20.67
CA LYS A 13 -0.26 -16.74 21.28
C LYS A 13 -1.51 -15.87 21.25
N VAL A 14 -2.60 -16.39 20.70
CA VAL A 14 -3.88 -15.67 20.60
C VAL A 14 -5.00 -16.45 21.28
N ASN A 15 -6.00 -15.73 21.79
CA ASN A 15 -7.26 -16.31 22.23
C ASN A 15 -8.38 -15.76 21.34
N TYR A 16 -9.11 -16.65 20.67
CA TYR A 16 -10.26 -16.28 19.86
C TYR A 16 -11.45 -17.15 20.25
N ASN A 17 -12.52 -16.49 20.73
CA ASN A 17 -13.73 -17.16 21.24
C ASN A 17 -13.42 -18.27 22.25
N GLY A 18 -12.51 -18.02 23.19
CA GLY A 18 -12.11 -18.95 24.25
C GLY A 18 -11.11 -20.03 23.82
N LYS A 19 -10.75 -20.12 22.53
CA LYS A 19 -9.77 -21.08 22.02
C LYS A 19 -8.40 -20.45 21.90
N THR A 20 -7.38 -21.15 22.39
CA THR A 20 -5.98 -20.73 22.26
C THR A 20 -5.39 -21.23 20.95
N GLY A 21 -4.70 -20.36 20.21
CA GLY A 21 -3.94 -20.71 19.02
C GLY A 21 -2.66 -19.90 18.91
N TYR A 22 -1.95 -20.07 17.80
CA TYR A 22 -0.77 -19.28 17.46
C TYR A 22 -0.90 -18.72 16.05
N ILE A 23 -0.47 -17.48 15.86
CA ILE A 23 -0.47 -16.80 14.56
C ILE A 23 0.88 -16.11 14.36
N VAL A 24 1.34 -16.00 13.11
CA VAL A 24 2.50 -15.17 12.78
C VAL A 24 2.07 -13.70 12.84
N SER A 25 2.82 -12.87 13.56
CA SER A 25 2.45 -11.49 13.91
C SER A 25 2.12 -10.60 12.72
N SER A 26 2.72 -10.83 11.55
CA SER A 26 2.45 -10.06 10.32
C SER A 26 1.05 -10.29 9.72
N TYR A 27 0.32 -11.32 10.18
CA TYR A 27 -1.09 -11.52 9.83
C TYR A 27 -2.06 -10.77 10.75
N VAL A 28 -1.57 -10.09 11.78
CA VAL A 28 -2.38 -9.31 12.72
C VAL A 28 -2.21 -7.85 12.38
N LEU A 29 -3.26 -7.18 11.92
CA LEU A 29 -3.24 -5.73 11.70
C LEU A 29 -3.22 -5.00 13.07
N PRO A 30 -2.49 -3.88 13.19
CA PRO A 30 -2.48 -3.08 14.43
C PRO A 30 -3.79 -2.31 14.66
N LEU A 31 -4.66 -2.24 13.65
CA LEU A 31 -5.98 -1.62 13.69
C LEU A 31 -7.07 -2.65 13.33
N PRO A 32 -8.36 -2.38 13.62
CA PRO A 32 -9.45 -3.26 13.21
C PRO A 32 -9.40 -3.56 11.71
N VAL A 33 -9.79 -4.78 11.33
CA VAL A 33 -9.81 -5.19 9.92
C VAL A 33 -10.82 -4.37 9.10
N PRO A 34 -10.61 -4.20 7.78
CA PRO A 34 -11.60 -3.57 6.90
C PRO A 34 -12.96 -4.27 7.01
N LYS A 35 -14.04 -3.50 7.14
CA LYS A 35 -15.39 -4.05 7.11
C LYS A 35 -15.72 -4.53 5.70
N ALA A 36 -16.61 -5.51 5.60
CA ALA A 36 -17.16 -5.94 4.33
C ALA A 36 -17.68 -4.74 3.53
N GLY A 37 -17.26 -4.63 2.27
CA GLY A 37 -17.62 -3.51 1.39
C GLY A 37 -16.64 -2.35 1.35
N THR A 38 -15.61 -2.31 2.21
CA THR A 38 -14.51 -1.32 2.09
C THR A 38 -13.74 -1.56 0.79
N LYS A 39 -13.61 -0.54 -0.06
CA LYS A 39 -12.99 -0.62 -1.40
C LYS A 39 -11.72 0.20 -1.54
N THR A 40 -11.51 1.19 -0.68
CA THR A 40 -10.31 2.04 -0.72
C THR A 40 -9.65 2.15 0.65
N LEU A 41 -8.34 2.41 0.66
CA LEU A 41 -7.60 2.75 1.88
C LEU A 41 -8.13 4.04 2.52
N LYS A 42 -8.60 5.01 1.74
CA LYS A 42 -9.26 6.21 2.26
C LYS A 42 -10.51 5.87 3.07
N GLU A 43 -11.37 5.00 2.56
CA GLU A 43 -12.55 4.51 3.29
C GLU A 43 -12.15 3.74 4.55
N TYR A 44 -11.11 2.91 4.45
CA TYR A 44 -10.56 2.20 5.60
C TYR A 44 -10.06 3.18 6.69
N PHE A 45 -9.39 4.26 6.32
CA PHE A 45 -8.89 5.26 7.28
C PHE A 45 -10.04 5.95 8.00
N ALA A 46 -11.08 6.35 7.26
CA ALA A 46 -12.31 6.91 7.83
C ALA A 46 -13.08 5.90 8.71
N GLN A 47 -12.94 4.60 8.44
CA GLN A 47 -13.53 3.54 9.27
C GLN A 47 -12.86 3.46 10.65
N VAL A 48 -11.52 3.52 10.70
CA VAL A 48 -10.74 3.24 11.92
C VAL A 48 -10.41 4.49 12.72
N SER A 49 -10.65 5.68 12.18
CA SER A 49 -10.31 6.93 12.83
C SER A 49 -11.11 8.11 12.30
N ALA A 50 -11.42 9.08 13.17
CA ALA A 50 -12.07 10.32 12.76
C ALA A 50 -11.07 11.23 12.04
N ALA A 51 -11.54 11.91 10.99
CA ALA A 51 -10.80 12.95 10.30
C ALA A 51 -10.47 14.13 11.24
N ILE A 52 -9.31 14.75 11.03
CA ILE A 52 -8.96 16.05 11.60
C ILE A 52 -9.31 17.13 10.57
N GLY A 53 -10.27 17.98 10.94
CA GLY A 53 -10.71 19.08 10.09
C GLY A 53 -11.27 18.61 8.74
N ASN A 54 -11.35 19.55 7.80
CA ASN A 54 -11.69 19.26 6.41
C ASN A 54 -10.42 18.90 5.62
N PRO A 55 -10.54 18.15 4.51
CA PRO A 55 -9.42 17.92 3.60
C PRO A 55 -8.79 19.23 3.14
N LEU A 56 -7.46 19.29 3.13
CA LEU A 56 -6.73 20.37 2.49
C LEU A 56 -6.73 20.13 0.98
N VAL A 57 -7.17 21.12 0.21
CA VAL A 57 -7.18 21.07 -1.26
C VAL A 57 -6.29 22.18 -1.80
N ILE A 58 -5.27 21.80 -2.58
CA ILE A 58 -4.35 22.70 -3.26
C ILE A 58 -4.55 22.51 -4.76
N LYS A 59 -4.80 23.61 -5.48
CA LYS A 59 -4.97 23.62 -6.93
C LYS A 59 -3.81 24.37 -7.55
N ASN A 60 -3.19 23.77 -8.55
CA ASN A 60 -2.13 24.38 -9.34
C ASN A 60 -2.60 24.44 -10.80
N SER A 61 -2.91 25.63 -11.27
CA SER A 61 -3.30 25.89 -12.66
C SER A 61 -2.13 26.50 -13.41
N ASP A 62 -1.79 25.94 -14.58
CA ASP A 62 -0.84 26.55 -15.52
C ASP A 62 -1.62 27.19 -16.68
N ALA A 63 -1.59 28.51 -16.75
CA ALA A 63 -2.26 29.28 -17.81
C ALA A 63 -1.61 29.10 -19.19
N ALA A 64 -0.41 28.53 -19.27
CA ALA A 64 0.30 28.26 -20.53
C ALA A 64 -0.09 26.92 -21.18
N LEU A 65 -0.77 26.03 -20.45
CA LEU A 65 -1.28 24.76 -20.97
C LEU A 65 -2.71 24.98 -21.50
N ASN A 66 -2.85 25.07 -22.82
CA ASN A 66 -4.10 25.42 -23.51
C ASN A 66 -5.26 24.41 -23.31
N GLU A 67 -5.02 23.25 -22.69
CA GLU A 67 -6.04 22.26 -22.30
C GLU A 67 -5.85 21.89 -20.82
N THR A 68 -6.88 22.14 -20.01
CA THR A 68 -7.09 21.73 -18.60
C THR A 68 -5.83 21.54 -17.73
N GLY A 69 -4.85 22.44 -17.81
CA GLY A 69 -3.58 22.42 -17.07
C GLY A 69 -3.69 22.64 -15.56
N GLU A 70 -4.77 22.16 -14.93
CA GLU A 70 -4.99 22.20 -13.49
C GLU A 70 -4.69 20.83 -12.89
N SER A 71 -3.80 20.82 -11.89
CA SER A 71 -3.64 19.67 -11.01
C SER A 71 -4.18 19.99 -9.62
N THR A 72 -4.69 18.95 -8.95
CA THR A 72 -5.22 19.06 -7.58
C THR A 72 -4.47 18.11 -6.67
N LEU A 73 -4.03 18.62 -5.51
CA LEU A 73 -3.54 17.82 -4.39
C LEU A 73 -4.54 17.92 -3.25
N THR A 74 -5.10 16.79 -2.84
CA THR A 74 -5.95 16.68 -1.66
C THR A 74 -5.22 15.93 -0.56
N LYS A 75 -5.30 16.41 0.69
CA LYS A 75 -4.75 15.72 1.87
C LYS A 75 -5.78 15.63 2.98
N GLN A 76 -5.84 14.49 3.68
CA GLN A 76 -6.66 14.28 4.88
C GLN A 76 -5.84 13.58 5.96
N LEU A 77 -5.71 14.24 7.12
CA LEU A 77 -5.13 13.67 8.34
C LEU A 77 -6.23 13.09 9.23
N TYR A 78 -5.93 12.01 9.94
CA TYR A 78 -6.85 11.37 10.88
C TYR A 78 -6.28 11.39 12.31
N LYS A 79 -7.15 11.29 13.32
CA LYS A 79 -6.79 11.46 14.75
C LYS A 79 -5.76 10.45 15.29
N ASN A 80 -5.57 9.34 14.60
CA ASN A 80 -4.60 8.30 14.93
C ASN A 80 -3.29 8.42 14.12
N GLY A 81 -3.09 9.52 13.42
CA GLY A 81 -1.88 9.77 12.62
C GLY A 81 -1.90 9.17 11.22
N LEU A 82 -2.95 8.45 10.82
CA LEU A 82 -3.12 8.05 9.42
C LEU A 82 -3.21 9.31 8.53
N GLU A 83 -2.66 9.24 7.34
CA GLU A 83 -2.73 10.33 6.36
C GLU A 83 -2.99 9.77 4.96
N TRP A 84 -3.97 10.35 4.28
CA TRP A 84 -4.26 10.09 2.87
C TRP A 84 -3.94 11.33 2.05
N GLN A 85 -3.24 11.15 0.95
CA GLN A 85 -3.03 12.17 -0.07
C GLN A 85 -3.43 11.62 -1.44
N ARG A 86 -4.01 12.48 -2.28
CA ARG A 86 -4.27 12.18 -3.68
C ARG A 86 -3.89 13.38 -4.53
N TRP A 87 -3.06 13.14 -5.53
CA TRP A 87 -2.76 14.09 -6.59
C TRP A 87 -3.44 13.64 -7.88
N GLU A 88 -4.07 14.56 -8.58
CA GLU A 88 -4.74 14.33 -9.86
C GLU A 88 -4.29 15.40 -10.85
N GLY A 89 -3.81 14.95 -12.00
CA GLY A 89 -3.50 15.76 -13.17
C GLY A 89 -4.27 15.28 -14.40
N TYR A 90 -3.92 15.82 -15.57
CA TYR A 90 -4.64 15.57 -16.82
C TYR A 90 -4.67 14.08 -17.23
N GLU A 91 -3.50 13.43 -17.24
CA GLU A 91 -3.34 12.04 -17.71
C GLU A 91 -2.71 11.12 -16.65
N SER A 92 -2.59 11.61 -15.42
CA SER A 92 -1.98 10.86 -14.33
C SER A 92 -2.58 11.20 -12.98
N ALA A 93 -2.49 10.25 -12.06
CA ALA A 93 -2.87 10.42 -10.67
C ALA A 93 -1.90 9.66 -9.76
N SER A 94 -1.83 10.09 -8.50
CA SER A 94 -1.15 9.33 -7.46
C SER A 94 -1.89 9.38 -6.14
N GLU A 95 -1.71 8.35 -5.32
CA GLU A 95 -2.14 8.30 -3.95
C GLU A 95 -0.98 7.96 -3.03
N LEU A 96 -0.97 8.59 -1.86
CA LEU A 96 -0.02 8.29 -0.79
C LEU A 96 -0.82 8.05 0.49
N HIS A 97 -0.48 6.97 1.18
CA HIS A 97 -1.07 6.59 2.45
C HIS A 97 0.04 6.42 3.48
N LEU A 98 -0.01 7.18 4.58
CA LEU A 98 0.88 6.99 5.74
C LEU A 98 0.17 6.18 6.81
N LEU A 99 0.81 5.10 7.25
CA LEU A 99 0.30 4.15 8.23
C LEU A 99 1.29 4.00 9.40
N PRO A 100 1.11 4.76 10.49
CA PRO A 100 1.89 4.57 11.70
C PRO A 100 1.70 3.16 12.26
N ASP A 101 2.78 2.57 12.78
CA ASP A 101 2.80 1.26 13.45
C ASP A 101 2.45 0.04 12.58
N PHE A 102 2.28 0.22 11.26
CA PHE A 102 2.19 -0.89 10.31
C PHE A 102 3.58 -1.32 9.83
N THR A 103 3.76 -2.62 9.62
CA THR A 103 4.89 -3.16 8.84
C THR A 103 4.56 -3.25 7.35
N ILE A 104 5.58 -3.44 6.51
CA ILE A 104 5.39 -3.66 5.07
C ILE A 104 4.49 -4.88 4.79
N GLU A 105 4.68 -5.97 5.53
CA GLU A 105 3.82 -7.16 5.43
C GLU A 105 2.36 -6.83 5.77
N GLN A 106 2.11 -6.09 6.84
CA GLN A 106 0.75 -5.69 7.24
C GLN A 106 0.12 -4.74 6.22
N CYS A 107 0.89 -3.80 5.65
CA CYS A 107 0.43 -2.95 4.55
C CYS A 107 0.08 -3.78 3.30
N TYR A 108 0.91 -4.75 2.94
CA TYR A 108 0.64 -5.64 1.82
C TYR A 108 -0.63 -6.47 2.06
N LEU A 109 -0.79 -7.02 3.27
CA LEU A 109 -2.00 -7.74 3.67
C LEU A 109 -3.24 -6.83 3.62
N LEU A 110 -3.13 -5.60 4.12
CA LEU A 110 -4.22 -4.64 4.10
C LEU A 110 -4.67 -4.33 2.66
N VAL A 111 -3.73 -4.06 1.76
CA VAL A 111 -4.03 -3.81 0.34
C VAL A 111 -4.65 -5.04 -0.31
N ARG A 112 -4.15 -6.24 -0.01
CA ARG A 112 -4.73 -7.51 -0.47
C ARG A 112 -6.17 -7.72 0.01
N LEU A 113 -6.48 -7.35 1.26
CA LEU A 113 -7.83 -7.45 1.84
C LEU A 113 -8.81 -6.44 1.24
N ILE A 114 -8.35 -5.22 0.94
CA ILE A 114 -9.19 -4.16 0.35
C ILE A 114 -9.37 -4.38 -1.16
N GLY A 115 -8.32 -4.83 -1.85
CA GLY A 115 -8.33 -5.05 -3.29
C GLY A 115 -8.37 -3.76 -4.12
N GLN A 116 -7.83 -2.65 -3.59
CA GLN A 116 -7.90 -1.33 -4.24
C GLN A 116 -7.14 -1.26 -5.57
N TYR A 117 -6.02 -1.99 -5.70
CA TYR A 117 -5.11 -1.92 -6.84
C TYR A 117 -4.92 -3.30 -7.51
N PRO A 118 -5.97 -3.86 -8.14
CA PRO A 118 -5.96 -5.23 -8.65
C PRO A 118 -4.92 -5.47 -9.77
N GLU A 119 -4.47 -4.43 -10.45
CA GLU A 119 -3.43 -4.47 -11.48
C GLU A 119 -2.02 -4.75 -10.93
N VAL A 120 -1.79 -4.48 -9.64
CA VAL A 120 -0.50 -4.70 -8.96
C VAL A 120 -0.58 -5.73 -7.84
N ILE A 121 -1.70 -5.84 -7.11
CA ILE A 121 -1.88 -6.80 -6.02
C ILE A 121 -3.28 -7.41 -6.06
N THR A 122 -3.35 -8.74 -6.10
CA THR A 122 -4.61 -9.49 -6.01
C THR A 122 -4.74 -10.25 -4.70
N GLU A 123 -5.96 -10.69 -4.37
CA GLU A 123 -6.25 -11.55 -3.21
C GLU A 123 -5.48 -12.89 -3.20
N LYS A 124 -4.86 -13.28 -4.31
CA LYS A 124 -4.12 -14.55 -4.47
C LYS A 124 -2.61 -14.36 -4.46
N ASP A 125 -2.13 -13.12 -4.47
CA ASP A 125 -0.70 -12.84 -4.58
C ASP A 125 -0.03 -13.10 -3.22
N ALA A 126 0.99 -13.97 -3.22
CA ALA A 126 1.88 -14.18 -2.08
C ALA A 126 2.74 -12.94 -1.84
N PHE A 127 3.22 -12.76 -0.61
CA PHE A 127 4.08 -11.63 -0.27
C PHE A 127 5.40 -11.65 -1.07
N PRO A 128 5.79 -10.54 -1.71
CA PRO A 128 7.03 -10.45 -2.48
C PRO A 128 8.28 -10.68 -1.62
N SER A 129 9.07 -11.71 -1.95
CA SER A 129 10.31 -12.03 -1.24
C SER A 129 11.58 -11.86 -2.06
N ARG A 130 11.45 -11.66 -3.38
CA ARG A 130 12.55 -11.50 -4.33
C ARG A 130 12.11 -10.72 -5.57
N ASN A 131 13.09 -10.19 -6.29
CA ASN A 131 12.85 -9.57 -7.59
C ASN A 131 12.29 -10.60 -8.57
N THR A 132 11.24 -10.23 -9.30
CA THR A 132 10.57 -11.09 -10.29
C THR A 132 9.99 -10.24 -11.41
N THR A 133 10.04 -10.75 -12.64
CA THR A 133 9.29 -10.18 -13.77
C THR A 133 8.32 -11.24 -14.30
N ILE A 134 7.05 -10.86 -14.38
CA ILE A 134 5.96 -11.69 -14.92
C ILE A 134 5.55 -11.07 -16.25
N LYS A 135 5.69 -11.84 -17.34
CA LYS A 135 5.29 -11.40 -18.68
C LYS A 135 3.81 -11.72 -18.89
N ASN A 136 2.99 -10.72 -19.18
CA ASN A 136 1.61 -10.91 -19.62
C ASN A 136 1.47 -10.47 -21.09
N PRO A 137 0.46 -10.96 -21.82
CA PRO A 137 0.22 -10.56 -23.21
C PRO A 137 0.02 -9.05 -23.39
N THR A 138 -0.46 -8.36 -22.35
CA THR A 138 -0.82 -6.94 -22.36
C THR A 138 0.24 -6.03 -21.74
N GLY A 139 1.34 -6.58 -21.21
CA GLY A 139 2.32 -5.81 -20.44
C GLY A 139 3.09 -6.65 -19.43
N ASN A 140 4.25 -6.17 -18.99
CA ASN A 140 4.98 -6.83 -17.91
C ASN A 140 4.49 -6.35 -16.54
N LYS A 141 4.55 -7.25 -15.55
CA LYS A 141 4.49 -6.92 -14.13
C LYS A 141 5.85 -7.19 -13.51
N THR A 142 6.54 -6.15 -13.08
CA THR A 142 7.86 -6.23 -12.44
C THR A 142 7.71 -5.99 -10.94
N ILE A 143 8.36 -6.83 -10.15
CA ILE A 143 8.41 -6.76 -8.69
C ILE A 143 9.87 -6.58 -8.29
N GLU A 144 10.16 -5.54 -7.54
CA GLU A 144 11.46 -5.24 -6.96
C GLU A 144 11.33 -5.26 -5.43
N VAL A 145 12.23 -6.00 -4.78
CA VAL A 145 12.29 -6.16 -3.34
C VAL A 145 13.64 -5.64 -2.85
N GLN A 146 13.60 -4.56 -2.08
CA GLN A 146 14.78 -3.99 -1.44
C GLN A 146 14.82 -4.43 0.02
N ARG A 147 16.03 -4.62 0.52
CA ARG A 147 16.31 -5.08 1.88
C ARG A 147 17.31 -4.14 2.52
N GLU A 148 17.20 -3.99 3.83
CA GLU A 148 18.25 -3.33 4.59
C GLU A 148 19.56 -4.12 4.46
N VAL A 149 20.68 -3.44 4.57
CA VAL A 149 22.00 -4.06 4.54
C VAL A 149 22.73 -3.68 5.81
N TYR A 150 23.07 -4.69 6.62
CA TYR A 150 23.79 -4.56 7.87
C TYR A 150 25.13 -5.28 7.73
N ASP A 151 26.24 -4.53 7.74
CA ASP A 151 27.60 -5.08 7.61
C ASP A 151 27.76 -6.03 6.40
N GLY A 152 27.16 -5.65 5.27
CA GLY A 152 27.16 -6.45 4.04
C GLY A 152 26.22 -7.66 4.04
N LYS A 153 25.47 -7.90 5.12
CA LYS A 153 24.44 -8.95 5.22
C LYS A 153 23.07 -8.38 4.94
N SER A 154 22.28 -9.13 4.18
CA SER A 154 20.89 -8.78 3.91
C SER A 154 20.05 -8.86 5.18
N GLY A 155 19.40 -7.76 5.51
CA GLY A 155 18.41 -7.64 6.56
C GLY A 155 16.96 -7.85 6.07
N PRO A 156 15.97 -7.35 6.83
CA PRO A 156 14.56 -7.43 6.47
C PRO A 156 14.27 -6.59 5.21
N ILE A 157 13.11 -6.85 4.60
CA ILE A 157 12.60 -6.06 3.48
C ILE A 157 12.24 -4.67 4.00
N ASN A 158 12.71 -3.63 3.32
CA ASN A 158 12.41 -2.23 3.65
C ASN A 158 11.68 -1.48 2.54
N LYS A 159 11.59 -2.07 1.34
CA LYS A 159 10.78 -1.55 0.25
C LYS A 159 10.37 -2.66 -0.73
N ILE A 160 9.13 -2.60 -1.16
CA ILE A 160 8.59 -3.35 -2.29
C ILE A 160 8.13 -2.33 -3.32
N LYS A 161 8.51 -2.53 -4.58
CA LYS A 161 8.02 -1.77 -5.73
C LYS A 161 7.44 -2.74 -6.76
N ILE A 162 6.26 -2.43 -7.28
CA ILE A 162 5.58 -3.20 -8.31
C ILE A 162 5.25 -2.24 -9.45
N ILE A 163 5.69 -2.58 -10.65
CA ILE A 163 5.42 -1.83 -11.87
C ILE A 163 4.55 -2.69 -12.78
N SER A 164 3.46 -2.16 -13.30
CA SER A 164 2.57 -2.81 -14.28
C SER A 164 2.45 -1.95 -15.53
N GLU A 165 2.79 -2.52 -16.69
CA GLU A 165 2.84 -1.82 -17.98
C GLU A 165 1.66 -2.22 -18.90
N GLN A 166 0.42 -2.05 -18.45
CA GLN A 166 -0.78 -2.51 -19.18
C GLN A 166 -1.56 -1.34 -19.77
N GLY A 167 -1.02 -0.74 -20.84
CA GLY A 167 -1.55 0.49 -21.42
C GLY A 167 -1.07 1.72 -20.65
N ALA A 168 -1.57 1.90 -19.42
CA ALA A 168 -1.00 2.86 -18.47
C ALA A 168 0.18 2.23 -17.73
N ILE A 169 1.18 3.04 -17.37
CA ILE A 169 2.27 2.63 -16.49
C ILE A 169 1.82 2.89 -15.06
N THR A 170 1.64 1.82 -14.30
CA THR A 170 1.30 1.89 -12.88
C THR A 170 2.52 1.52 -12.05
N GLU A 171 2.81 2.35 -11.06
CA GLU A 171 3.82 2.12 -10.04
C GLU A 171 3.16 2.05 -8.68
N PHE A 172 3.49 1.01 -7.91
CA PHE A 172 3.00 0.80 -6.57
C PHE A 172 4.17 0.48 -5.65
N GLU A 173 4.27 1.17 -4.51
CA GLU A 173 5.34 0.97 -3.54
C GLU A 173 4.78 0.77 -2.14
N ILE A 174 5.43 -0.09 -1.37
CA ILE A 174 5.29 -0.17 0.09
C ILE A 174 6.68 -0.06 0.69
N TYR A 175 6.91 0.92 1.57
CA TYR A 175 8.22 1.10 2.21
C TYR A 175 8.09 1.70 3.60
N MET A 176 9.15 1.60 4.41
CA MET A 176 9.20 2.20 5.73
C MET A 176 9.87 3.58 5.70
N LEU A 177 9.24 4.56 6.36
CA LEU A 177 9.84 5.81 6.81
C LEU A 177 9.94 5.78 8.33
N GLN A 178 11.09 5.31 8.85
CA GLN A 178 11.31 5.15 10.29
C GLN A 178 10.17 4.31 10.91
N THR A 179 9.26 4.96 11.66
CA THR A 179 8.16 4.30 12.38
C THR A 179 6.84 4.24 11.60
N GLN A 180 6.81 4.69 10.34
CA GLN A 180 5.59 4.75 9.54
C GLN A 180 5.77 3.99 8.24
N ALA A 181 4.83 3.12 7.90
CA ALA A 181 4.78 2.54 6.57
C ALA A 181 4.12 3.54 5.60
N VAL A 182 4.60 3.53 4.37
CA VAL A 182 4.06 4.29 3.25
C VAL A 182 3.54 3.31 2.22
N ILE A 183 2.32 3.52 1.75
CA ILE A 183 1.81 2.93 0.52
C ILE A 183 1.71 4.06 -0.50
N PHE A 184 2.42 3.94 -1.61
CA PHE A 184 2.35 4.86 -2.73
C PHE A 184 1.81 4.13 -3.95
N TRP A 185 0.93 4.79 -4.69
CA TRP A 185 0.44 4.33 -5.98
C TRP A 185 0.46 5.52 -6.95
N SER A 186 0.86 5.28 -8.19
CA SER A 186 0.69 6.23 -9.27
C SER A 186 0.39 5.52 -10.58
N SER A 187 -0.42 6.14 -11.42
CA SER A 187 -0.70 5.65 -12.76
C SER A 187 -0.82 6.80 -13.73
N GLY A 188 -0.35 6.61 -14.95
CA GLY A 188 -0.48 7.58 -16.03
C GLY A 188 -0.24 6.97 -17.41
N VAL A 189 -0.67 7.71 -18.43
CA VAL A 189 -0.47 7.41 -19.86
C VAL A 189 0.46 8.42 -20.51
#